data_AF-A0A2E0BGH2-F1
#
_entry.id   AF-A0A2E0BGH2-F1
#
_cell.length_a   1.000
_cell.length_b   1.000
_cell.length_c   1.000
_cell.angle_alpha   90.00
_cell.angle_beta   90.00
_cell.angle_gamma   90.00
#
_symmetry.space_group_name_H-M   'P 1'
#
loop_
_entity.id
_entity.type
_entity.pdbx_description
1 polymer ?
#
loop_
_entity_poly.entity_id
_entity_poly.type
_entity_poly.pdbx_seq_one_letter_code
_entity_poly.pdbx_strand_id
1 'polypeptide(L)' 'MKNVMRFSGMGLQMAALISFGTYLGYRIDLIAGRWSDTETPLATLLLSLLFTFLALILVIRQALKMNK' A
#
# COMPACT_ATOMS: atom_id res chain seq x y z
N MET A 1 -11.74 14.84 20.55
CA MET A 1 -12.31 13.80 19.66
C MET A 1 -11.95 13.98 18.18
N LYS A 2 -11.86 15.20 17.62
CA LYS A 2 -11.58 15.44 16.18
C LYS A 2 -10.22 14.91 15.67
N ASN A 3 -9.18 14.86 16.51
CA ASN A 3 -7.85 14.39 16.08
C ASN A 3 -7.78 12.86 15.93
N VAL A 4 -8.34 12.09 16.87
CA VAL A 4 -8.31 10.61 16.83
C VAL A 4 -9.06 10.07 15.61
N MET A 5 -10.20 10.67 15.28
CA MET A 5 -11.00 10.31 14.10
C MET A 5 -10.28 10.61 12.78
N ARG A 6 -9.43 11.65 12.76
CA ARG A 6 -8.60 12.00 11.59
C ARG A 6 -7.40 11.09 11.42
N PHE A 7 -6.73 10.70 12.51
CA PHE A 7 -5.65 9.69 12.45
C PHE A 7 -6.17 8.32 11.99
N SER A 8 -7.35 7.92 12.46
CA SER A 8 -8.02 6.71 11.99
C SER A 8 -8.37 6.78 10.49
N GLY A 9 -8.85 7.93 10.01
CA GLY A 9 -9.10 8.16 8.58
C GLY A 9 -7.85 8.09 7.69
N MET A 10 -6.71 8.62 8.17
CA MET A 10 -5.44 8.51 7.44
C MET A 10 -4.95 7.06 7.37
N GLY A 11 -5.01 6.33 8.50
CA GLY A 11 -4.64 4.91 8.54
C GLY A 11 -5.50 4.06 7.60
N LEU A 12 -6.81 4.33 7.53
CA LEU A 12 -7.71 3.65 6.59
C LEU A 12 -7.39 3.97 5.12
N GLN A 13 -7.08 5.24 4.79
CA GLN A 13 -6.67 5.61 3.44
C GLN A 13 -5.39 4.89 3.01
N MET A 14 -4.41 4.77 3.91
CA MET A 14 -3.21 4.01 3.62
C MET A 14 -3.46 2.53 3.47
N ALA A 15 -4.23 1.94 4.39
CA ALA A 15 -4.55 0.52 4.34
C ALA A 15 -5.23 0.19 3.01
N ALA A 16 -6.19 1.03 2.57
CA ALA A 16 -6.82 0.93 1.27
C ALA A 16 -5.82 1.09 0.10
N LEU A 17 -4.90 2.05 0.16
CA LEU A 17 -3.90 2.26 -0.88
C LEU A 17 -2.93 1.07 -1.00
N ILE A 18 -2.43 0.57 0.14
CA ILE A 18 -1.50 -0.57 0.20
C ILE A 18 -2.21 -1.82 -0.32
N SER A 19 -3.39 -2.13 0.22
CA SER A 19 -4.16 -3.31 -0.21
C SER A 19 -4.56 -3.24 -1.68
N PHE A 20 -4.88 -2.06 -2.20
CA PHE A 20 -5.11 -1.87 -3.65
C PHE A 20 -3.86 -2.13 -4.48
N GLY A 21 -2.70 -1.62 -4.07
CA GLY A 21 -1.42 -1.87 -4.71
C GLY A 21 -1.03 -3.35 -4.68
N THR A 22 -1.18 -4.01 -3.54
CA THR A 22 -0.91 -5.44 -3.41
C THR A 22 -1.88 -6.27 -4.26
N TYR A 23 -3.17 -5.89 -4.33
CA TYR A 23 -4.16 -6.57 -5.18
C TYR A 23 -3.86 -6.42 -6.68
N LEU A 24 -3.39 -5.25 -7.12
CA LEU A 24 -2.94 -5.07 -8.50
C LEU A 24 -1.72 -5.93 -8.81
N GLY A 25 -0.74 -5.98 -7.91
CA GLY A 25 0.43 -6.87 -8.05
C GLY A 25 0.01 -8.33 -8.14
N TYR A 26 -0.92 -8.75 -7.27
CA TYR A 26 -1.52 -10.08 -7.25
C TYR A 26 -2.14 -10.44 -8.61
N ARG A 27 -2.95 -9.53 -9.18
CA ARG A 27 -3.59 -9.76 -10.49
C ARG A 27 -2.58 -9.86 -11.62
N ILE A 28 -1.51 -9.09 -11.59
CA ILE A 28 -0.45 -9.13 -12.61
C ILE A 28 0.31 -10.46 -12.57
N ASP A 29 0.70 -10.94 -11.38
CA ASP A 29 1.37 -12.23 -11.26
C ASP A 29 0.45 -13.41 -11.63
N LEU A 30 -0.85 -13.31 -11.32
CA LEU A 30 -1.85 -14.28 -11.78
C LEU A 30 -1.94 -14.36 -13.31
N ILE A 31 -2.05 -13.21 -13.98
CA ILE A 31 -2.16 -13.14 -15.45
C ILE A 31 -0.86 -13.63 -16.10
N ALA A 32 0.29 -13.35 -15.49
CA ALA A 32 1.59 -13.80 -15.96
C ALA A 32 1.84 -15.30 -15.74
N GLY A 33 0.91 -16.05 -15.14
CA GLY A 33 1.07 -17.47 -14.82
C GLY A 33 2.06 -17.76 -13.68
N ARG A 34 2.51 -16.72 -12.98
CA ARG A 34 3.52 -16.76 -11.91
C ARG A 34 2.98 -17.25 -10.56
N TRP A 35 1.71 -17.61 -10.50
CA TRP A 35 1.09 -18.21 -9.32
C TRP A 35 1.20 -19.75 -9.28
N SER A 36 2.00 -20.33 -10.17
CA SER A 36 2.37 -21.74 -10.11
C SER A 36 3.50 -21.92 -9.09
N ASP A 37 3.50 -23.03 -8.33
CA ASP A 37 4.32 -23.32 -7.14
C ASP A 37 5.85 -23.12 -7.29
N THR A 38 6.33 -22.88 -8.51
CA THR A 38 7.76 -22.77 -8.84
C THR A 38 8.22 -21.34 -9.13
N GLU A 39 7.30 -20.38 -9.37
CA GLU A 39 7.67 -19.03 -9.80
C GLU A 39 7.48 -18.00 -8.68
N THR A 40 8.51 -17.19 -8.44
CA THR A 40 8.44 -16.13 -7.45
C THR A 40 7.51 -15.02 -7.96
N PRO A 41 6.49 -14.59 -7.19
CA PRO A 41 5.56 -13.52 -7.57
C PRO A 41 6.24 -12.15 -7.44
N LEU A 42 7.16 -11.87 -8.37
CA LEU A 42 8.01 -10.69 -8.37
C LEU A 42 7.20 -9.40 -8.57
N ALA A 43 6.10 -9.44 -9.33
CA ALA A 43 5.29 -8.24 -9.54
C ALA A 43 4.55 -7.85 -8.25
N THR A 44 3.99 -8.83 -7.54
CA THR A 44 3.32 -8.63 -6.24
C THR A 44 4.29 -8.12 -5.21
N LEU A 45 5.50 -8.69 -5.12
CA LEU A 45 6.53 -8.23 -4.21
C LEU A 45 6.95 -6.79 -4.49
N LEU A 46 7.25 -6.46 -5.75
CA LEU A 46 7.66 -5.11 -6.15
C LEU A 46 6.55 -4.09 -5.94
N LEU A 47 5.32 -4.39 -6.38
CA LEU A 47 4.19 -3.47 -6.23
C LEU A 47 3.83 -3.27 -4.77
N SER A 48 3.81 -4.34 -3.97
CA SER A 48 3.56 -4.25 -2.52
C SER A 48 4.61 -3.39 -1.82
N LEU A 49 5.90 -3.57 -2.16
CA LEU A 49 6.98 -2.79 -1.56
C LEU A 49 6.92 -1.32 -1.97
N LEU A 50 6.64 -1.04 -3.25
CA LEU A 50 6.53 0.32 -3.79
C LEU A 50 5.33 1.06 -3.17
N PHE A 51 4.17 0.40 -3.07
CA PHE A 51 2.98 0.99 -2.43
C PHE A 51 3.16 1.18 -0.93
N THR A 52 3.88 0.29 -0.24
CA THR A 52 4.25 0.46 1.17
C THR A 52 5.13 1.70 1.35
N PHE A 53 6.13 1.89 0.48
CA PHE A 53 6.98 3.08 0.48
C PHE A 53 6.19 4.37 0.21
N LEU A 54 5.31 4.36 -0.79
CA LEU A 54 4.43 5.49 -1.11
C LEU A 54 3.53 5.84 0.08
N ALA A 55 2.95 4.83 0.72
CA ALA A 55 2.11 5.02 1.88
C ALA A 55 2.90 5.68 3.02
N LEU A 56 4.11 5.20 3.33
CA LEU A 56 4.98 5.81 4.35
C LEU A 56 5.31 7.27 4.04
N ILE A 57 5.68 7.59 2.79
CA ILE A 57 5.95 8.98 2.38
C ILE A 57 4.71 9.86 2.56
N LEU A 58 3.53 9.35 2.20
CA LEU A 58 2.27 10.07 2.37
C LEU A 58 1.95 10.33 3.85
N VAL A 59 2.22 9.38 4.75
CA VAL A 59 2.08 9.60 6.20
C VAL A 59 3.00 10.68 6.69
N ILE A 60 4.29 10.58 6.34
CA ILE A 60 5.29 11.56 6.78
C ILE A 60 4.88 12.96 6.30
N ARG A 61 4.47 13.09 5.04
CA ARG A 61 3.97 14.36 4.49
C ARG A 61 2.71 14.85 5.20
N GLN A 62 1.75 13.99 5.50
CA GLN A 62 0.52 14.36 6.20
C GLN A 62 0.80 14.76 7.66
N ALA A 63 1.66 14.01 8.36
CA ALA A 63 2.09 14.33 9.71
C ALA A 63 2.83 15.68 9.77
N LEU A 64 3.74 15.94 8.83
CA LEU A 64 4.44 17.23 8.72
C LEU A 64 3.49 18.39 8.41
N LYS A 65 2.51 18.19 7.50
CA LYS A 65 1.50 19.20 7.19
C LYS A 65 0.58 19.49 8.38
N MET A 66 0.35 18.50 9.24
CA MET A 66 -0.49 18.63 10.41
C MET A 66 0.23 19.30 11.59
N ASN A 67 1.56 19.30 11.60
CA ASN A 67 2.39 19.99 12.58
C ASN A 67 2.63 21.48 12.25
N LYS A 68 2.15 21.95 11.09
CA LYS A 68 2.10 23.36 10.68
C LYS A 68 0.68 23.90 10.83
#